data_AF-A0A525PPJ8-F1
#
_entry.id   AF-A0A525PPJ8-F1
#
_cell.length_a   1.000
_cell.length_b   1.000
_cell.length_c   1.000
_cell.angle_alpha   90.00
_cell.angle_beta   90.00
_cell.angle_gamma   90.00
#
_symmetry.space_group_name_H-M   'P 1'
#
loop_
_entity.id
_entity.type
_entity.pdbx_description
1 polymer ?
#
loop_
_entity_poly.entity_id
_entity_poly.type
_entity_poly.pdbx_seq_one_letter_code
_entity_poly.pdbx_strand_id
1 'polypeptide(L)'
;KKAPEIRRAYIRPPGHITAEWLGFRPSTPDSIPVIGRAPRADNIIFAFGHGHLGLTLGPLTGLIVGDLIENREPQFDLSPYSASRF
;
A
#
# COMPACT_ATOMS: atom_id res chain seq x y z
N LYS A 1 -7.30 21.84 -54.80
CA LYS A 1 -7.43 21.81 -53.32
C LYS A 1 -7.33 20.36 -52.85
N LYS A 2 -6.13 19.89 -52.48
CA LYS A 2 -5.92 18.54 -51.92
C LYS A 2 -6.23 18.60 -50.42
N ALA A 3 -7.08 17.71 -49.92
CA ALA A 3 -7.37 17.59 -48.49
C ALA A 3 -6.07 17.25 -47.73
N PRO A 4 -5.86 17.77 -46.50
CA PRO A 4 -4.65 17.48 -45.75
C PRO A 4 -4.68 16.02 -45.30
N GLU A 5 -3.60 15.29 -45.59
CA GLU A 5 -3.37 13.94 -45.08
C GLU A 5 -3.38 13.98 -43.56
N ILE A 6 -4.37 13.31 -42.98
CA ILE A 6 -4.47 13.09 -41.54
C ILE A 6 -3.25 12.25 -41.14
N ARG A 7 -2.26 12.87 -40.50
CA ARG A 7 -1.14 12.17 -39.86
C ARG A 7 -1.76 11.17 -38.87
N ARG A 8 -1.78 9.89 -39.26
CA ARG A 8 -2.03 8.79 -38.33
C ARG A 8 -0.99 8.93 -37.22
N ALA A 9 -1.42 9.43 -36.06
CA ALA A 9 -0.63 9.35 -34.85
C ALA A 9 -0.24 7.88 -34.72
N TYR A 10 1.06 7.62 -34.79
CA TYR A 10 1.64 6.29 -34.76
C TYR A 10 1.35 5.73 -33.37
N ILE A 11 0.20 5.08 -33.19
CA ILE A 11 -0.06 4.23 -32.02
C ILE A 11 1.00 3.14 -32.13
N ARG A 12 2.06 3.28 -31.33
CA ARG A 12 3.15 2.31 -31.27
C ARG A 12 2.50 0.94 -31.00
N PRO A 13 2.70 -0.08 -31.85
CA PRO A 13 2.18 -1.42 -31.56
C PRO A 13 2.70 -1.84 -30.17
N PRO A 14 1.90 -2.54 -29.36
CA PRO A 14 2.36 -2.99 -28.04
C PRO A 14 3.71 -3.69 -28.17
N GLY A 15 4.69 -3.20 -27.41
CA GLY A 15 6.06 -3.71 -27.45
C GLY A 15 6.16 -5.14 -26.95
N HIS A 16 7.23 -5.83 -27.35
CA HIS A 16 7.60 -7.15 -26.85
C HIS A 16 7.66 -7.17 -25.32
N ILE A 17 7.19 -8.25 -24.68
CA ILE A 17 7.31 -8.46 -23.24
C ILE A 17 8.79 -8.41 -22.86
N THR A 18 9.17 -7.46 -22.02
CA THR A 18 10.57 -7.28 -21.59
C THR A 18 10.90 -8.06 -20.32
N ALA A 19 9.89 -8.38 -19.50
CA ALA A 19 10.02 -9.19 -18.30
C ALA A 19 8.64 -9.68 -17.81
N GLU A 20 8.61 -10.86 -17.22
CA GLU A 20 7.52 -11.34 -16.37
C GLU A 20 7.98 -11.31 -14.91
N TRP A 21 7.09 -10.93 -13.99
CA TRP A 21 7.42 -10.82 -12.58
C TRP A 21 6.25 -11.22 -11.68
N LEU A 22 6.58 -11.76 -10.51
CA LEU A 22 5.64 -12.10 -9.45
C LEU A 22 6.14 -11.56 -8.10
N GLY A 23 5.20 -11.23 -7.22
CA GLY A 23 5.50 -10.88 -5.83
C GLY A 23 4.39 -11.34 -4.90
N PHE A 24 4.78 -11.73 -3.69
CA PHE A 24 3.84 -12.12 -2.65
C PHE A 24 3.16 -10.89 -2.05
N ARG A 25 1.85 -11.01 -1.78
CA ARG A 25 1.08 -9.98 -1.10
C ARG A 25 0.99 -10.31 0.38
N PRO A 26 1.44 -9.44 1.29
CA PRO A 26 1.24 -9.63 2.71
C PRO A 26 -0.24 -9.42 3.01
N SER A 27 -0.95 -10.50 3.30
CA SER A 27 -2.38 -10.50 3.61
C SER A 27 -2.61 -11.12 4.98
N THR A 28 -3.61 -10.62 5.70
CA THR A 28 -4.12 -11.19 6.95
C THR A 28 -5.37 -12.03 6.68
N PRO A 29 -5.81 -12.89 7.62
CA PRO A 29 -7.02 -13.69 7.48
C PRO A 29 -8.30 -12.88 7.19
N ASP A 30 -8.36 -11.64 7.69
CA ASP A 30 -9.49 -10.73 7.56
C ASP A 30 -9.31 -9.66 6.47
N SER A 31 -8.17 -9.65 5.77
CA SER A 31 -7.78 -8.61 4.79
C SER A 31 -7.65 -7.17 5.34
N ILE A 32 -7.59 -7.00 6.66
CA ILE A 32 -7.35 -5.73 7.34
C ILE A 32 -5.87 -5.65 7.74
N PRO A 33 -5.13 -4.54 7.56
CA PRO A 33 -3.73 -4.49 7.97
C PRO A 33 -3.56 -4.59 9.50
N VAL A 34 -2.37 -5.00 9.94
CA VAL A 34 -1.95 -4.91 11.34
C VAL A 34 -1.13 -3.65 11.52
N ILE A 35 -1.62 -2.72 12.35
CA ILE A 35 -0.99 -1.44 12.66
C ILE A 35 -1.08 -1.19 14.17
N GLY A 36 0.04 -0.92 14.82
CA GLY A 36 0.07 -0.59 16.26
C GLY A 36 1.32 -1.11 16.98
N ARG A 37 1.47 -0.79 18.26
CA ARG A 37 2.56 -1.32 19.09
C ARG A 37 2.39 -2.83 19.31
N ALA A 38 3.50 -3.55 19.41
CA ALA A 38 3.47 -4.97 19.75
C ALA A 38 2.98 -5.17 21.19
N PRO A 39 2.04 -6.07 21.49
CA PRO A 39 1.47 -6.24 22.84
C PRO A 39 2.46 -6.63 23.94
N ARG A 40 3.66 -7.10 23.57
CA ARG A 40 4.69 -7.60 24.49
C ARG A 40 6.02 -6.85 24.37
N ALA A 41 6.08 -5.78 23.59
CA ALA A 41 7.29 -5.01 23.35
C ALA A 41 6.96 -3.58 22.91
N ASP A 42 7.13 -2.62 23.82
CA ASP A 42 6.74 -1.22 23.58
C ASP A 42 7.62 -0.53 22.54
N ASN A 43 8.83 -1.04 22.30
CA ASN A 43 9.78 -0.54 21.31
C ASN A 43 9.59 -1.14 19.90
N ILE A 44 8.53 -1.92 19.66
CA ILE A 44 8.23 -2.54 18.37
C ILE A 44 6.87 -2.04 17.87
N ILE A 45 6.83 -1.61 16.60
CA ILE A 45 5.61 -1.21 15.90
C ILE A 45 5.37 -2.17 14.74
N PHE A 46 4.15 -2.68 14.64
CA PHE A 46 3.66 -3.44 13.51
C PHE A 46 3.02 -2.51 12.48
N ALA A 47 3.30 -2.77 11.20
CA ALA A 47 2.76 -2.03 10.05
C ALA A 47 2.84 -2.93 8.79
N PHE A 48 1.96 -3.93 8.70
CA PHE A 48 1.97 -4.90 7.60
C PHE A 48 0.55 -5.37 7.23
N GLY A 49 0.42 -6.18 6.18
CA GLY A 49 -0.84 -6.86 5.87
C GLY A 49 -1.79 -6.11 4.92
N HIS A 50 -1.32 -5.06 4.24
CA HIS A 50 -2.15 -4.22 3.35
C HIS A 50 -2.61 -4.88 2.05
N GLY A 51 -2.20 -6.13 1.77
CA GLY A 51 -2.61 -6.89 0.59
C GLY A 51 -2.42 -6.12 -0.71
N HIS A 52 -3.51 -5.93 -1.45
CA HIS A 52 -3.52 -5.23 -2.75
C HIS A 52 -3.42 -3.71 -2.62
N LEU A 53 -3.67 -3.16 -1.43
CA LEU A 53 -3.79 -1.72 -1.20
C LEU A 53 -2.54 -1.12 -0.56
N GLY A 54 -1.43 -1.86 -0.49
CA GLY A 54 -0.19 -1.40 0.14
C GLY A 54 0.37 -0.10 -0.43
N LEU A 55 0.35 0.07 -1.77
CA LEU A 55 0.83 1.31 -2.39
C LEU A 55 -0.08 2.51 -2.05
N THR A 56 -1.39 2.29 -2.04
CA THR A 56 -2.39 3.32 -1.74
C THR A 56 -2.37 3.74 -0.27
N LEU A 57 -2.28 2.76 0.64
CA LEU A 57 -2.40 2.98 2.10
C LEU A 57 -1.05 3.18 2.80
N GLY A 58 0.07 2.96 2.10
CA GLY A 58 1.42 3.12 2.63
C GLY A 58 1.67 4.52 3.24
N PRO A 59 1.37 5.63 2.53
CA PRO A 59 1.58 6.97 3.07
C PRO A 59 0.79 7.24 4.36
N LEU A 60 -0.47 6.82 4.41
CA LEU A 60 -1.31 6.98 5.60
C LEU A 60 -0.78 6.15 6.77
N THR A 61 -0.36 4.92 6.51
CA THR A 61 0.27 4.06 7.52
C THR A 61 1.56 4.70 8.04
N GLY A 62 2.35 5.33 7.17
CA GLY A 62 3.55 6.07 7.55
C GLY A 62 3.27 7.21 8.53
N LEU A 63 2.20 7.98 8.31
CA LEU A 63 1.78 9.05 9.23
C LEU A 63 1.41 8.47 10.62
N ILE A 64 0.59 7.42 10.64
CA ILE A 64 0.20 6.73 11.88
C ILE A 64 1.42 6.20 12.62
N VAL A 65 2.35 5.55 11.91
CA VAL A 65 3.60 5.03 12.50
C VAL A 65 4.46 6.17 13.04
N GLY A 66 4.53 7.31 12.35
CA GLY A 66 5.22 8.51 12.83
C GLY A 66 4.65 9.01 14.17
N ASP A 67 3.32 9.11 14.28
CA ASP A 67 2.65 9.48 15.53
C ASP A 67 2.95 8.49 16.66
N LEU A 68 2.89 7.18 16.38
CA LEU A 68 3.24 6.15 17.34
C LEU A 68 4.71 6.24 17.80
N ILE A 69 5.66 6.54 16.90
CA ILE A 69 7.07 6.73 17.26
C ILE A 69 7.24 7.93 18.19
N GLU A 70 6.54 9.03 17.90
CA GLU A 70 6.60 10.26 18.70
C GLU A 70 5.72 10.24 19.96
N ASN A 71 5.06 9.11 20.25
CA ASN A 71 4.08 8.95 21.34
C ASN A 71 2.92 9.96 21.25
N ARG A 72 2.55 10.36 20.03
CA ARG A 72 1.32 11.11 19.75
C ARG A 72 0.16 10.16 19.56
N GLU A 73 -1.03 10.63 19.91
CA GLU A 73 -2.27 9.91 19.60
C GLU A 73 -2.55 10.01 18.09
N PRO A 74 -2.64 8.88 17.37
CA PRO A 74 -3.00 8.89 15.95
C PRO A 74 -4.42 9.41 15.74
N GLN A 75 -4.68 10.01 14.57
CA GLN A 75 -6.00 10.58 14.25
C GLN A 75 -7.14 9.54 14.13
N PHE A 76 -6.82 8.25 14.06
CA PHE A 76 -7.76 7.16 13.83
C PHE A 76 -7.70 6.15 14.98
N ASP A 77 -8.85 5.59 15.36
CA ASP A 77 -8.89 4.46 16.29
C ASP A 77 -8.17 3.26 15.68
N LEU A 78 -7.09 2.84 16.32
CA LEU A 78 -6.27 1.71 15.87
C LEU A 78 -6.76 0.35 16.38
N SER A 79 -7.79 0.30 17.24
CA SER A 79 -8.31 -0.94 17.82
C SER A 79 -8.62 -2.01 16.77
N PRO A 80 -9.27 -1.70 15.62
CA PRO A 80 -9.55 -2.68 14.56
C PRO A 80 -8.30 -3.21 13.85
N TYR A 81 -7.19 -2.49 13.94
CA TYR A 81 -5.92 -2.82 13.28
C TYR A 81 -4.91 -3.48 14.23
N SER A 82 -5.25 -3.63 15.50
CA SER A 82 -4.40 -4.29 16.50
C SER A 82 -4.10 -5.74 16.11
N ALA A 83 -2.90 -6.21 16.45
CA ALA A 83 -2.53 -7.62 16.32
C ALA A 83 -3.34 -8.53 17.26
N SER A 84 -3.84 -8.00 18.38
CA SER A 84 -4.60 -8.75 19.39
C SER A 84 -6.03 -9.11 18.95
N ARG A 85 -6.44 -8.75 17.74
CA ARG A 85 -7.75 -9.13 17.19
C ARG A 85 -7.81 -10.56 16.65
N PHE A 86 -6.66 -11.22 16.56
CA PHE A 86 -6.50 -12.62 16.16
C PHE A 86 -6.25 -13.53 17.36
#